data_AF-A0A7X7C0D8-F1
#
_entry.id   AF-A0A7X7C0D8-F1
#
_cell.length_a   1.000
_cell.length_b   1.000
_cell.length_c   1.000
_cell.angle_alpha   90.00
_cell.angle_beta   90.00
_cell.angle_gamma   90.00
#
_symmetry.space_group_name_H-M   'P 1'
#
loop_
_entity.id
_entity.type
_entity.pdbx_description
1 polymer ?
#
loop_
_entity_poly.entity_id
_entity_poly.type
_entity_poly.pdbx_seq_one_letter_code
_entity_poly.pdbx_strand_id
1 'polypeptide(L)'
;MKTTLRIYIISLFLTLSLASFSQKEIVILHTNDTHSRIEPLPKTDKYSADKGGVVRRSTYIDQVRKENKNVLLFDAGDFLQGTPYFNLFKGEIEVKSMNHMGYDAVTLGNHEFDYGLDVLEEVARLAKFPIVSSNYDFSETKLNGLIKPYIIIKKGGVKIGVIGINIQPKGLIAANNYKGVKYLDPIKTANDMAQMLKVDHKCDMVICISHLGYNPDLNLAESTTGIDLIIGGHSHTFMKTPSIRKNIDENDVLVFQTNGRGVYVGRIDVKLEKVK
;
A
#
# COMPACT_ATOMS: atom_id res chain seq x y z
N MET A 1 19.35 -2.73 -84.74
CA MET A 1 18.42 -2.39 -83.64
C MET A 1 19.15 -2.59 -82.32
N LYS A 2 19.41 -1.52 -81.56
CA LYS A 2 20.08 -1.61 -80.25
C LYS A 2 19.01 -1.62 -79.16
N THR A 3 18.90 -2.73 -78.44
CA THR A 3 17.95 -2.91 -77.34
C THR A 3 18.62 -2.49 -76.04
N THR A 4 18.14 -1.42 -75.39
CA THR A 4 18.60 -0.97 -74.07
C THR A 4 17.80 -1.66 -72.97
N LEU A 5 18.47 -2.46 -72.14
CA LEU A 5 17.90 -3.09 -70.95
C LEU A 5 17.89 -2.06 -69.80
N ARG A 6 16.69 -1.69 -69.31
CA ARG A 6 16.54 -0.91 -68.07
C ARG A 6 16.16 -1.85 -66.93
N ILE A 7 17.07 -2.02 -65.97
CA ILE A 7 16.82 -2.76 -64.73
C ILE A 7 16.32 -1.77 -63.69
N TYR A 8 15.09 -1.96 -63.20
CA TYR A 8 14.54 -1.22 -62.07
C TYR A 8 14.76 -2.05 -60.80
N ILE A 9 15.64 -1.59 -59.92
CA ILE A 9 15.81 -2.16 -58.58
C ILE A 9 14.75 -1.52 -57.68
N ILE A 10 13.68 -2.26 -57.40
CA ILE A 10 12.70 -1.88 -56.39
C ILE A 10 13.29 -2.28 -55.03
N SER A 11 13.85 -1.31 -54.31
CA SER A 11 14.28 -1.48 -52.92
C SER A 11 13.05 -1.48 -52.01
N LEU A 12 12.55 -2.67 -51.67
CA LEU A 12 11.51 -2.84 -50.67
C LEU A 12 12.10 -2.57 -49.28
N PHE A 13 11.93 -1.35 -48.76
CA PHE A 13 12.21 -1.03 -47.35
C PHE A 13 11.15 -1.70 -46.47
N LEU A 14 11.42 -2.93 -46.04
CA LEU A 14 10.64 -3.59 -45.00
C LEU A 14 10.99 -2.95 -43.66
N THR A 15 10.25 -1.92 -43.26
CA THR A 15 10.33 -1.39 -41.90
C THR A 15 9.66 -2.39 -40.95
N LEU A 16 10.45 -3.32 -40.43
CA LEU A 16 10.03 -4.19 -39.34
C LEU A 16 9.88 -3.31 -38.09
N SER A 17 8.70 -2.76 -37.85
CA SER A 17 8.37 -2.14 -36.58
C SER A 17 8.24 -3.26 -35.55
N LEU A 18 9.36 -3.62 -34.92
CA LEU A 18 9.32 -4.39 -33.68
C LEU A 18 8.59 -3.51 -32.67
N ALA A 19 7.29 -3.72 -32.52
CA ALA A 19 6.53 -3.20 -31.41
C ALA A 19 7.15 -3.80 -30.14
N SER A 20 8.09 -3.08 -29.54
CA SER A 20 8.65 -3.43 -28.25
C SER A 20 7.49 -3.44 -27.26
N PHE A 21 7.01 -4.64 -26.91
CA PHE A 21 6.13 -4.82 -25.77
C PHE A 21 6.94 -4.45 -24.53
N SER A 22 6.83 -3.19 -24.11
CA SER A 22 7.40 -2.75 -22.84
C SER A 22 6.54 -3.35 -21.73
N GLN A 23 6.91 -4.54 -21.25
CA GLN A 23 6.35 -5.11 -20.04
C GLN A 23 6.62 -4.15 -18.88
N LYS A 24 5.57 -3.69 -18.20
CA LYS A 24 5.71 -2.80 -17.05
C LYS A 24 5.84 -3.67 -15.81
N GLU A 25 6.97 -3.58 -15.13
CA GLU A 25 7.24 -4.32 -13.89
C GLU A 25 7.32 -3.36 -12.71
N ILE A 26 6.59 -3.67 -11.64
CA ILE A 26 6.60 -2.95 -10.37
C ILE A 26 6.73 -3.96 -9.23
N VAL A 27 7.67 -3.70 -8.33
CA VAL A 27 7.77 -4.44 -7.07
C VAL A 27 7.02 -3.66 -6.00
N ILE A 28 6.06 -4.29 -5.36
CA ILE A 28 5.32 -3.75 -4.23
C ILE A 28 5.83 -4.43 -2.97
N LEU A 29 6.41 -3.64 -2.08
CA LEU A 29 6.76 -4.04 -0.73
C LEU A 29 5.70 -3.55 0.23
N HIS A 30 5.44 -4.32 1.29
CA HIS A 30 4.57 -3.83 2.35
C HIS A 30 4.89 -4.40 3.72
N THR A 31 4.42 -3.68 4.73
CA THR A 31 4.38 -4.10 6.13
C THR A 31 3.01 -3.81 6.72
N ASN A 32 2.73 -4.38 7.88
CA ASN A 32 1.56 -4.05 8.68
C ASN A 32 1.87 -4.35 10.16
N ASP A 33 1.16 -3.69 11.07
CA ASP A 33 1.14 -4.00 12.50
C ASP A 33 2.55 -4.04 13.11
N THR A 34 3.40 -3.09 12.71
CA THR A 34 4.80 -3.11 13.12
C THR A 34 4.97 -2.76 14.59
N HIS A 35 3.94 -2.17 15.21
CA HIS A 35 3.77 -1.97 16.64
C HIS A 35 5.03 -1.47 17.33
N SER A 36 5.52 -0.31 16.89
CA SER A 36 6.67 0.37 17.49
C SER A 36 7.92 -0.54 17.56
N ARG A 37 8.04 -1.54 16.67
CA ARG A 37 9.18 -2.46 16.66
C ARG A 37 10.41 -1.82 16.04
N ILE A 38 11.08 -0.98 16.83
CA ILE A 38 12.32 -0.31 16.49
C ILE A 38 13.49 -1.30 16.56
N GLU A 39 13.67 -1.96 17.69
CA GLU A 39 14.71 -2.97 17.90
C GLU A 39 14.27 -4.37 17.43
N PRO A 40 15.20 -5.30 17.17
CA PRO A 40 14.88 -6.71 17.05
C PRO A 40 14.11 -7.23 18.26
N LEU A 41 13.30 -8.26 18.04
CA LEU A 41 12.60 -8.95 19.12
C LEU A 41 13.61 -9.61 20.07
N PRO A 42 13.33 -9.62 21.38
CA PRO A 42 14.26 -10.15 22.37
C PRO A 42 14.48 -11.66 22.17
N LYS A 43 15.61 -12.17 22.67
CA LYS A 43 15.94 -13.61 22.64
C LYS A 43 14.89 -14.50 23.32
N THR A 44 14.08 -13.92 24.20
CA THR A 44 12.97 -14.59 24.89
C THR A 44 11.69 -14.66 24.06
N ASP A 45 11.62 -14.03 22.88
CA ASP A 45 10.46 -14.14 22.00
C ASP A 45 10.34 -15.57 21.47
N LYS A 46 9.17 -16.18 21.72
CA LYS A 46 8.92 -17.60 21.46
C LYS A 46 9.01 -18.00 19.98
N TYR A 47 8.73 -17.09 19.06
CA TYR A 47 8.55 -17.43 17.64
C TYR A 47 9.53 -16.72 16.70
N SER A 48 10.04 -15.57 17.13
CA SER A 48 10.76 -14.63 16.28
C SER A 48 11.94 -13.97 17.00
N ALA A 49 12.57 -14.66 17.96
CA ALA A 49 13.79 -14.21 18.63
C ALA A 49 14.84 -13.66 17.66
N ASP A 50 15.41 -12.50 17.99
CA ASP A 50 16.41 -11.76 17.21
C ASP A 50 15.97 -11.31 15.79
N LYS A 51 14.70 -11.48 15.41
CA LYS A 51 14.12 -11.01 14.13
C LYS A 51 13.47 -9.62 14.25
N GLY A 52 13.09 -9.05 13.11
CA GLY A 52 12.46 -7.73 13.03
C GLY A 52 13.43 -6.57 13.22
N GLY A 53 12.91 -5.44 13.70
CA GLY A 53 13.66 -4.19 13.90
C GLY A 53 13.81 -3.35 12.62
N VAL A 54 13.94 -2.04 12.80
CA VAL A 54 13.97 -1.06 11.70
C VAL A 54 15.21 -1.19 10.84
N VAL A 55 16.38 -1.46 11.42
CA VAL A 55 17.65 -1.57 10.68
C VAL A 55 17.61 -2.71 9.67
N ARG A 56 17.15 -3.89 10.10
CA ARG A 56 17.06 -5.07 9.22
C ARG A 56 16.03 -4.87 8.12
N ARG A 57 14.87 -4.31 8.47
CA ARG A 57 13.81 -3.97 7.51
C ARG A 57 14.30 -2.96 6.47
N SER A 58 14.94 -1.87 6.90
CA SER A 58 15.54 -0.88 6.00
C SER A 58 16.57 -1.52 5.06
N THR A 59 17.45 -2.37 5.60
CA THR A 59 18.48 -3.05 4.82
C THR A 59 17.87 -3.90 3.69
N TYR A 60 16.81 -4.66 4.00
CA TYR A 60 16.11 -5.46 2.99
C TYR A 60 15.43 -4.58 1.93
N ILE A 61 14.74 -3.53 2.36
CA ILE A 61 14.09 -2.58 1.43
C ILE A 61 15.11 -1.95 0.48
N ASP A 62 16.26 -1.52 1.01
CA ASP A 62 17.34 -0.93 0.21
C ASP A 62 17.97 -1.93 -0.75
N GLN A 63 18.11 -3.19 -0.34
CA GLN A 63 18.54 -4.27 -1.23
C GLN A 63 17.57 -4.43 -2.40
N VAL A 64 16.27 -4.55 -2.14
CA VAL A 64 15.26 -4.70 -3.19
C VAL A 64 15.27 -3.50 -4.14
N ARG A 65 15.44 -2.27 -3.63
CA ARG A 65 15.56 -1.06 -4.46
C ARG A 65 16.83 -0.99 -5.30
N LYS A 66 17.93 -1.61 -4.87
CA LYS A 66 19.15 -1.73 -5.68
C LYS A 66 18.96 -2.73 -6.83
N GLU A 67 18.19 -3.78 -6.60
CA GLU A 67 17.92 -4.84 -7.57
C GLU A 67 16.80 -4.48 -8.56
N ASN A 68 15.90 -3.55 -8.21
CA ASN A 68 14.68 -3.26 -8.96
C ASN A 68 14.47 -1.75 -9.16
N LYS A 69 14.18 -1.33 -10.40
CA LYS A 69 14.01 0.11 -10.74
C LYS A 69 12.72 0.72 -10.19
N ASN A 70 11.62 -0.04 -10.19
CA ASN A 70 10.30 0.45 -9.85
C ASN A 70 9.81 -0.25 -8.58
N VAL A 71 10.14 0.31 -7.42
CA VAL A 71 9.71 -0.21 -6.12
C VAL A 71 8.75 0.77 -5.46
N LEU A 72 7.68 0.23 -4.89
CA LEU A 72 6.75 0.91 -4.00
C LEU A 72 6.79 0.24 -2.63
N LEU A 73 6.63 1.02 -1.56
CA LEU A 73 6.59 0.54 -0.18
C LEU A 73 5.35 1.08 0.54
N PHE A 74 4.53 0.19 1.08
CA PHE A 74 3.31 0.54 1.79
C PHE A 74 3.28 0.02 3.23
N ASP A 75 2.56 0.69 4.13
CA ASP A 75 2.27 0.16 5.47
C ASP A 75 0.77 0.13 5.74
N ALA A 76 0.27 -1.00 6.23
CA ALA A 76 -1.13 -1.23 6.46
C ALA A 76 -1.64 -0.76 7.83
N GLY A 77 -0.91 0.09 8.56
CA GLY A 77 -1.35 0.67 9.84
C GLY A 77 -0.87 -0.11 11.05
N ASP A 78 -1.17 0.40 12.24
CA ASP A 78 -0.63 -0.05 13.53
C ASP A 78 0.92 -0.07 13.53
N PHE A 79 1.52 0.98 12.99
CA PHE A 79 2.96 1.19 13.09
C PHE A 79 3.34 1.86 14.43
N LEU A 80 2.39 2.53 15.07
CA LEU A 80 2.48 3.01 16.45
C LEU A 80 2.16 1.92 17.47
N GLN A 81 2.31 2.26 18.75
CA GLN A 81 2.01 1.45 19.94
C GLN A 81 2.75 0.09 20.04
N GLY A 82 3.05 -0.37 21.25
CA GLY A 82 3.47 -1.77 21.50
C GLY A 82 4.88 -1.93 22.07
N THR A 83 5.67 -0.85 22.15
CA THR A 83 6.92 -0.82 22.91
C THR A 83 7.03 0.47 23.73
N PRO A 84 7.94 0.54 24.72
CA PRO A 84 8.22 1.78 25.44
C PRO A 84 8.65 2.96 24.54
N TYR A 85 9.12 2.72 23.30
CA TYR A 85 9.43 3.79 22.37
C TYR A 85 8.20 4.68 22.11
N PHE A 86 7.04 4.08 21.81
CA PHE A 86 5.82 4.87 21.59
C PHE A 86 5.38 5.62 22.85
N ASN A 87 5.53 5.01 24.03
CA ASN A 87 5.15 5.65 25.29
C ASN A 87 5.96 6.93 25.56
N LEU A 88 7.26 6.91 25.24
CA LEU A 88 8.21 7.99 25.49
C LEU A 88 8.25 9.04 24.38
N PHE A 89 8.18 8.61 23.12
CA PHE A 89 8.42 9.46 21.95
C PHE A 89 7.18 9.71 21.09
N LYS A 90 6.02 9.15 21.46
CA LYS A 90 4.70 9.46 20.87
C LYS A 90 4.65 9.34 19.33
N GLY A 91 5.39 8.41 18.75
CA GLY A 91 5.40 8.15 17.32
C GLY A 91 6.54 8.82 16.54
N GLU A 92 7.33 9.69 17.19
CA GLU A 92 8.42 10.41 16.50
C GLU A 92 9.45 9.45 15.90
N ILE A 93 9.86 8.42 16.64
CA ILE A 93 10.89 7.47 16.21
C ILE A 93 10.37 6.56 15.10
N GLU A 94 9.13 6.12 15.22
CA GLU A 94 8.43 5.29 14.23
C GLU A 94 8.37 6.04 12.89
N VAL A 95 7.83 7.26 12.90
CA VAL A 95 7.68 8.07 11.68
C VAL A 95 9.03 8.46 11.09
N LYS A 96 10.03 8.85 11.90
CA LYS A 96 11.38 9.14 11.39
C LYS A 96 12.02 7.91 10.74
N SER A 97 11.84 6.73 11.32
CA SER A 97 12.33 5.48 10.74
C SER A 97 11.66 5.18 9.40
N MET A 98 10.33 5.35 9.32
CA MET A 98 9.57 5.17 8.07
C MET A 98 9.93 6.23 7.02
N ASN A 99 10.19 7.46 7.43
CA ASN A 99 10.69 8.52 6.54
C ASN A 99 12.03 8.13 5.90
N HIS A 100 12.96 7.56 6.69
CA HIS A 100 14.24 7.07 6.17
C HIS A 100 14.07 5.88 5.22
N MET A 101 13.13 4.98 5.51
CA MET A 101 12.78 3.87 4.61
C MET A 101 12.00 4.32 3.37
N GLY A 102 11.54 5.57 3.31
CA GLY A 102 10.85 6.12 2.14
C GLY A 102 9.58 5.36 1.78
N TYR A 103 8.65 5.20 2.74
CA TYR A 103 7.31 4.68 2.44
C TYR A 103 6.61 5.56 1.39
N ASP A 104 5.90 4.95 0.44
CA ASP A 104 5.16 5.66 -0.61
C ASP A 104 3.73 6.00 -0.16
N ALA A 105 3.12 5.20 0.73
CA ALA A 105 1.88 5.53 1.45
C ALA A 105 1.65 4.62 2.66
N VAL A 106 0.85 5.09 3.61
CA VAL A 106 0.49 4.37 4.84
C VAL A 106 -0.99 4.58 5.13
N THR A 107 -1.70 3.57 5.64
CA THR A 107 -3.05 3.76 6.22
C THR A 107 -3.00 3.82 7.74
N LEU A 108 -4.12 4.13 8.36
CA LEU A 108 -4.27 4.11 9.82
C LEU A 108 -4.79 2.75 10.31
N GLY A 109 -4.22 2.26 11.38
CA GLY A 109 -4.83 1.25 12.23
C GLY A 109 -5.52 1.86 13.44
N ASN A 110 -5.99 1.00 14.33
CA ASN A 110 -6.67 1.47 15.54
C ASN A 110 -5.70 2.09 16.54
N HIS A 111 -4.45 1.64 16.59
CA HIS A 111 -3.47 2.11 17.56
C HIS A 111 -2.88 3.48 17.23
N GLU A 112 -3.06 3.98 16.01
CA GLU A 112 -2.73 5.37 15.69
C GLU A 112 -3.55 6.39 16.50
N PHE A 113 -4.65 5.96 17.12
CA PHE A 113 -5.53 6.79 17.94
C PHE A 113 -5.29 6.63 19.45
N ASP A 114 -4.31 5.83 19.91
CA ASP A 114 -4.15 5.52 21.34
C ASP A 114 -3.91 6.75 22.22
N TYR A 115 -3.22 7.77 21.70
CA TYR A 115 -3.02 9.07 22.36
C TYR A 115 -3.90 10.19 21.80
N GLY A 116 -4.94 9.83 21.05
CA GLY A 116 -5.92 10.77 20.51
C GLY A 116 -5.42 11.59 19.31
N LEU A 117 -6.28 12.47 18.83
CA LEU A 117 -6.05 13.23 17.60
C LEU A 117 -4.88 14.22 17.67
N ASP A 118 -4.50 14.68 18.87
CA ASP A 118 -3.36 15.59 19.06
C ASP A 118 -2.04 14.91 18.63
N VAL A 119 -1.76 13.72 19.17
CA VAL A 119 -0.55 12.97 18.81
C VAL A 119 -0.62 12.49 17.36
N LEU A 120 -1.80 12.09 16.88
CA LEU A 120 -1.96 11.70 15.48
C LEU A 120 -1.68 12.87 14.52
N GLU A 121 -1.99 14.12 14.92
CA GLU A 121 -1.66 15.30 14.14
C GLU A 121 -0.15 15.52 14.06
N GLU A 122 0.56 15.40 15.19
CA GLU A 122 2.01 15.50 15.25
C GLU A 122 2.69 14.43 14.36
N VAL A 123 2.21 13.19 14.45
CA VAL A 123 2.63 12.06 13.60
C VAL A 123 2.41 12.38 12.12
N ALA A 124 1.22 12.86 11.75
CA ALA A 124 0.88 13.18 10.36
C ALA A 124 1.72 14.34 9.81
N ARG A 125 2.05 15.34 10.63
CA ARG A 125 2.92 16.48 10.24
C ARG A 125 4.39 16.07 10.10
N LEU A 126 4.84 15.10 10.87
CA LEU A 126 6.21 14.58 10.80
C LEU A 126 6.43 13.64 9.59
N ALA A 127 5.37 13.00 9.10
CA ALA A 127 5.44 12.06 7.99
C ALA A 127 5.84 12.76 6.68
N LYS A 128 6.83 12.20 5.98
CA LYS A 128 7.24 12.57 4.61
C LYS A 128 6.55 11.73 3.54
N PHE A 129 5.60 10.90 3.96
CA PHE A 129 4.78 10.05 3.13
C PHE A 129 3.31 10.38 3.38
N PRO A 130 2.44 10.21 2.38
CA PRO A 130 1.02 10.42 2.55
C PRO A 130 0.41 9.35 3.46
N ILE A 131 -0.43 9.80 4.39
CA ILE A 131 -1.35 8.94 5.13
C ILE A 131 -2.69 8.94 4.39
N VAL A 132 -3.21 7.74 4.09
CA VAL A 132 -4.47 7.55 3.36
C VAL A 132 -5.54 6.90 4.23
N SER A 133 -6.77 7.40 4.14
CA SER A 133 -7.96 6.82 4.77
C SER A 133 -9.20 7.37 4.07
N SER A 134 -9.94 6.50 3.39
CA SER A 134 -11.13 6.88 2.63
C SER A 134 -12.39 6.87 3.47
N ASN A 135 -12.50 5.91 4.40
CA ASN A 135 -13.74 5.66 5.13
C ASN A 135 -13.74 6.23 6.56
N TYR A 136 -12.64 6.87 7.00
CA TYR A 136 -12.71 7.85 8.06
C TYR A 136 -12.70 9.25 7.46
N ASP A 137 -13.77 9.99 7.71
CA ASP A 137 -13.88 11.40 7.35
C ASP A 137 -13.37 12.28 8.50
N PHE A 138 -12.30 13.02 8.21
CA PHE A 138 -11.59 13.92 9.12
C PHE A 138 -11.95 15.40 8.93
N SER A 139 -12.93 15.73 8.08
CA SER A 139 -13.29 17.11 7.69
C SER A 139 -13.60 18.02 8.89
N GLU A 140 -14.16 17.46 9.96
CA GLU A 140 -14.50 18.16 11.21
C GLU A 140 -13.43 18.03 12.31
N THR A 141 -12.20 17.64 11.94
CA THR A 141 -11.09 17.43 12.88
C THR A 141 -9.87 18.24 12.50
N LYS A 142 -8.88 18.29 13.41
CA LYS A 142 -7.56 18.90 13.16
C LYS A 142 -6.73 18.16 12.08
N LEU A 143 -7.16 16.97 11.68
CA LEU A 143 -6.48 16.16 10.66
C LEU A 143 -6.99 16.44 9.23
N ASN A 144 -7.95 17.35 9.07
CA ASN A 144 -8.44 17.75 7.76
C ASN A 144 -7.28 18.22 6.86
N GLY A 145 -7.15 17.61 5.69
CA GLY A 145 -6.09 17.88 4.72
C GLY A 145 -4.73 17.24 5.03
N LEU A 146 -4.49 16.76 6.26
CA LEU A 146 -3.29 15.99 6.61
C LEU A 146 -3.43 14.52 6.20
N ILE A 147 -4.63 13.97 6.37
CA ILE A 147 -4.97 12.61 5.91
C ILE A 147 -5.77 12.74 4.62
N LYS A 148 -5.36 12.01 3.59
CA LYS A 148 -5.99 12.06 2.27
C LYS A 148 -6.90 10.85 2.07
N PRO A 149 -8.05 10.99 1.40
CA PRO A 149 -8.86 9.81 1.06
C PRO A 149 -8.12 8.87 0.12
N TYR A 150 -7.35 9.42 -0.82
CA TYR A 150 -6.56 8.66 -1.78
C TYR A 150 -5.34 9.45 -2.25
N ILE A 151 -4.47 8.75 -2.96
CA ILE A 151 -3.40 9.34 -3.76
C ILE A 151 -3.30 8.63 -5.11
N ILE A 152 -2.57 9.23 -6.04
CA ILE A 152 -2.21 8.61 -7.30
C ILE A 152 -0.69 8.64 -7.44
N ILE A 153 -0.09 7.48 -7.61
CA ILE A 153 1.34 7.31 -7.82
C ILE A 153 1.60 6.95 -9.29
N LYS A 154 2.61 7.56 -9.90
CA LYS A 154 3.13 7.16 -11.21
C LYS A 154 4.52 6.54 -11.04
N LYS A 155 4.67 5.26 -11.37
CA LYS A 155 5.95 4.54 -11.29
C LYS A 155 6.06 3.56 -12.45
N GLY A 156 7.22 3.42 -13.09
CA GLY A 156 7.41 2.45 -14.18
C GLY A 156 6.43 2.60 -15.36
N GLY A 157 5.91 3.81 -15.60
CA GLY A 157 4.89 4.06 -16.61
C GLY A 157 3.48 3.55 -16.26
N VAL A 158 3.25 3.11 -15.02
CA VAL A 158 1.94 2.70 -14.48
C VAL A 158 1.37 3.82 -13.62
N LYS A 159 0.08 4.11 -13.77
CA LYS A 159 -0.68 5.02 -12.91
C LYS A 159 -1.47 4.20 -11.88
N ILE A 160 -1.11 4.32 -10.61
CA ILE A 160 -1.65 3.52 -9.51
C ILE A 160 -2.47 4.43 -8.59
N GLY A 161 -3.75 4.14 -8.46
CA GLY A 161 -4.59 4.71 -7.41
C GLY A 161 -4.36 3.97 -6.09
N VAL A 162 -4.21 4.69 -4.99
CA VAL A 162 -4.04 4.09 -3.66
C VAL A 162 -5.06 4.68 -2.71
N ILE A 163 -5.83 3.81 -2.06
CA ILE A 163 -6.82 4.18 -1.04
C ILE A 163 -6.50 3.53 0.30
N GLY A 164 -6.93 4.17 1.38
CA GLY A 164 -6.93 3.57 2.72
C GLY A 164 -8.34 3.13 3.11
N ILE A 165 -8.48 1.96 3.75
CA ILE A 165 -9.74 1.51 4.38
C ILE A 165 -9.44 1.03 5.80
N ASN A 166 -10.22 1.50 6.77
CA ASN A 166 -9.92 1.41 8.20
C ASN A 166 -11.08 0.74 8.95
N ILE A 167 -10.77 0.00 10.02
CA ILE A 167 -11.75 -0.77 10.81
C ILE A 167 -12.79 0.12 11.51
N GLN A 168 -13.93 -0.43 11.93
CA GLN A 168 -14.87 0.31 12.78
C GLN A 168 -14.19 0.78 14.09
N PRO A 169 -14.10 2.09 14.37
CA PRO A 169 -13.44 2.58 15.58
C PRO A 169 -14.20 2.24 16.87
N LYS A 170 -15.53 2.16 16.81
CA LYS A 170 -16.38 1.91 17.99
C LYS A 170 -16.07 0.53 18.58
N GLY A 171 -15.64 0.53 19.84
CA GLY A 171 -15.30 -0.69 20.59
C GLY A 171 -13.82 -1.09 20.50
N LEU A 172 -13.03 -0.44 19.63
CA LEU A 172 -11.59 -0.65 19.49
C LEU A 172 -10.79 0.58 19.94
N ILE A 173 -11.30 1.78 19.69
CA ILE A 173 -10.68 3.04 20.07
C ILE A 173 -11.53 3.70 21.16
N ALA A 174 -10.89 4.31 22.15
CA ALA A 174 -11.58 5.11 23.16
C ALA A 174 -12.37 6.25 22.49
N ALA A 175 -13.65 6.43 22.85
CA ALA A 175 -14.56 7.37 22.18
C ALA A 175 -14.03 8.81 22.07
N ASN A 176 -13.30 9.27 23.08
CA ASN A 176 -12.71 10.61 23.10
C ASN A 176 -11.54 10.76 22.12
N ASN A 177 -10.86 9.66 21.77
CA ASN A 177 -9.64 9.69 20.96
C ASN A 177 -9.90 9.85 19.46
N TYR A 178 -11.13 9.59 19.00
CA TYR A 178 -11.53 9.79 17.59
C TYR A 178 -12.72 10.76 17.47
N LYS A 179 -12.94 11.63 18.46
CA LYS A 179 -14.06 12.58 18.45
C LYS A 179 -14.02 13.46 17.19
N GLY A 180 -15.14 13.51 16.48
CA GLY A 180 -15.29 14.26 15.22
C GLY A 180 -14.91 13.48 13.96
N VAL A 181 -14.28 12.31 14.11
CA VAL A 181 -14.03 11.40 12.97
C VAL A 181 -15.34 10.67 12.65
N LYS A 182 -15.80 10.77 11.41
CA LYS A 182 -17.00 10.04 10.95
C LYS A 182 -16.59 8.75 10.25
N TYR A 183 -17.23 7.65 10.63
CA TYR A 183 -17.01 6.35 10.02
C TYR A 183 -18.01 6.13 8.88
N LEU A 184 -17.51 5.81 7.70
CA LEU A 184 -18.29 5.48 6.51
C LEU A 184 -18.24 3.97 6.24
N ASP A 185 -19.25 3.46 5.54
CA ASP A 185 -19.29 2.05 5.14
C ASP A 185 -18.04 1.70 4.29
N PRO A 186 -17.22 0.72 4.70
CA PRO A 186 -15.94 0.45 4.06
C PRO A 186 -16.10 -0.10 2.64
N ILE A 187 -17.09 -0.97 2.38
CA ILE A 187 -17.30 -1.60 1.07
C ILE A 187 -17.79 -0.57 0.06
N LYS A 188 -18.83 0.18 0.41
CA LYS A 188 -19.35 1.27 -0.43
C LYS A 188 -18.26 2.29 -0.74
N THR A 189 -17.53 2.73 0.29
CA THR A 189 -16.46 3.71 0.11
C THR A 189 -15.35 3.17 -0.79
N ALA A 190 -14.90 1.94 -0.58
CA ALA A 190 -13.88 1.33 -1.42
C ALA A 190 -14.29 1.26 -2.90
N ASN A 191 -15.55 0.89 -3.18
CA ASN A 191 -16.10 0.83 -4.53
C ASN A 191 -16.22 2.20 -5.19
N ASP A 192 -16.79 3.19 -4.49
CA ASP A 192 -16.91 4.56 -5.01
C ASP A 192 -15.52 5.12 -5.37
N MET A 193 -14.53 4.89 -4.50
CA MET A 193 -13.16 5.33 -4.71
C MET A 193 -12.46 4.59 -5.86
N ALA A 194 -12.60 3.26 -5.93
CA ALA A 194 -12.00 2.45 -6.98
C ALA A 194 -12.58 2.83 -8.35
N GLN A 195 -13.90 3.03 -8.43
CA GLN A 195 -14.58 3.50 -9.64
C GLN A 195 -14.02 4.86 -10.08
N MET A 196 -13.97 5.84 -9.18
CA MET A 196 -13.42 7.18 -9.49
C MET A 196 -11.95 7.11 -9.95
N LEU A 197 -11.13 6.27 -9.32
CA LEU A 197 -9.73 6.08 -9.71
C LEU A 197 -9.56 5.43 -11.09
N LYS A 198 -10.35 4.39 -11.41
CA LYS A 198 -10.31 3.69 -12.70
C LYS A 198 -10.96 4.53 -13.80
N VAL A 199 -12.12 5.12 -13.57
CA VAL A 199 -12.93 5.80 -14.59
C VAL A 199 -12.48 7.24 -14.81
N ASP A 200 -12.36 8.04 -13.76
CA ASP A 200 -12.11 9.47 -13.91
C ASP A 200 -10.62 9.76 -14.02
N HIS A 201 -9.82 9.06 -13.21
CA HIS A 201 -8.37 9.22 -13.23
C HIS A 201 -7.64 8.25 -14.15
N LYS A 202 -8.31 7.27 -14.77
CA LYS A 202 -7.66 6.33 -15.70
C LYS A 202 -6.45 5.64 -15.06
N CYS A 203 -6.55 5.26 -13.79
CA CYS A 203 -5.52 4.46 -13.13
C CYS A 203 -5.49 3.07 -13.77
N ASP A 204 -4.29 2.57 -14.06
CA ASP A 204 -4.09 1.21 -14.56
C ASP A 204 -4.41 0.20 -13.43
N MET A 205 -4.05 0.54 -12.20
CA MET A 205 -4.20 -0.32 -11.01
C MET A 205 -4.76 0.48 -9.83
N VAL A 206 -5.55 -0.15 -8.97
CA VAL A 206 -6.00 0.37 -7.67
C VAL A 206 -5.54 -0.57 -6.56
N ILE A 207 -4.80 -0.01 -5.61
CA ILE A 207 -4.34 -0.68 -4.39
C ILE A 207 -5.16 -0.15 -3.21
N CYS A 208 -5.75 -1.06 -2.44
CA CYS A 208 -6.36 -0.76 -1.15
C CYS A 208 -5.38 -1.13 -0.04
N ILE A 209 -4.98 -0.15 0.76
CA ILE A 209 -4.24 -0.37 2.00
C ILE A 209 -5.28 -0.44 3.12
N SER A 210 -5.56 -1.66 3.58
CA SER A 210 -6.64 -1.96 4.50
C SER A 210 -6.12 -2.26 5.90
N HIS A 211 -6.84 -1.78 6.91
CA HIS A 211 -6.68 -2.18 8.31
C HIS A 211 -7.97 -2.81 8.86
N LEU A 212 -8.74 -3.53 8.04
CA LEU A 212 -9.97 -4.20 8.49
C LEU A 212 -9.72 -5.54 9.20
N GLY A 213 -8.61 -6.20 8.90
CA GLY A 213 -8.33 -7.58 9.30
C GLY A 213 -8.60 -8.58 8.17
N TYR A 214 -7.98 -9.75 8.25
CA TYR A 214 -7.91 -10.69 7.13
C TYR A 214 -9.28 -11.16 6.62
N ASN A 215 -10.16 -11.65 7.49
CA ASN A 215 -11.48 -12.13 7.04
C ASN A 215 -12.35 -10.99 6.45
N PRO A 216 -12.42 -9.81 7.09
CA PRO A 216 -13.01 -8.62 6.45
C PRO A 216 -12.38 -8.22 5.12
N ASP A 217 -11.06 -8.34 4.96
CA ASP A 217 -10.37 -8.05 3.69
C ASP A 217 -10.75 -9.04 2.58
N LEU A 218 -10.95 -10.32 2.92
CA LEU A 218 -11.49 -11.29 1.96
C LEU A 218 -12.90 -10.92 1.51
N ASN A 219 -13.77 -10.54 2.45
CA ASN A 219 -15.12 -10.11 2.14
C ASN A 219 -15.13 -8.82 1.32
N LEU A 220 -14.24 -7.87 1.63
CA LEU A 220 -14.05 -6.66 0.85
C LEU A 220 -13.63 -7.02 -0.58
N ALA A 221 -12.61 -7.86 -0.76
CA ALA A 221 -12.16 -8.31 -2.07
C ALA A 221 -13.31 -8.87 -2.93
N GLU A 222 -14.11 -9.76 -2.34
CA GLU A 222 -15.27 -10.39 -2.98
C GLU A 222 -16.40 -9.40 -3.30
N SER A 223 -16.50 -8.29 -2.56
CA SER A 223 -17.56 -7.28 -2.69
C SER A 223 -17.16 -6.06 -3.52
N THR A 224 -15.98 -6.06 -4.15
CA THR A 224 -15.43 -4.87 -4.82
C THR A 224 -15.59 -4.87 -6.34
N THR A 225 -15.52 -3.68 -6.93
CA THR A 225 -15.27 -3.47 -8.36
C THR A 225 -14.00 -2.65 -8.54
N GLY A 226 -13.12 -3.09 -9.45
CA GLY A 226 -11.95 -2.32 -9.85
C GLY A 226 -10.77 -2.22 -8.86
N ILE A 227 -10.80 -2.87 -7.69
CA ILE A 227 -9.61 -3.04 -6.82
C ILE A 227 -8.81 -4.24 -7.31
N ASP A 228 -7.48 -4.10 -7.47
CA ASP A 228 -6.61 -5.17 -7.95
C ASP A 228 -5.82 -5.85 -6.81
N LEU A 229 -5.51 -5.10 -5.75
CA LEU A 229 -4.70 -5.57 -4.61
C LEU A 229 -5.18 -4.95 -3.31
N ILE A 230 -5.33 -5.78 -2.28
CA ILE A 230 -5.55 -5.40 -0.89
C ILE A 230 -4.32 -5.78 -0.06
N ILE A 231 -3.68 -4.77 0.52
CA ILE A 231 -2.59 -4.89 1.48
C ILE A 231 -3.21 -4.71 2.87
N GLY A 232 -3.33 -5.79 3.63
CA GLY A 232 -4.10 -5.82 4.88
C GLY A 232 -3.27 -5.66 6.17
N GLY A 233 -3.92 -5.20 7.24
CA GLY A 233 -3.40 -5.08 8.62
C GLY A 233 -4.32 -5.71 9.69
N HIS A 234 -4.17 -5.32 10.95
CA HIS A 234 -5.02 -5.60 12.10
C HIS A 234 -4.95 -7.03 12.68
N SER A 235 -5.15 -8.05 11.84
CA SER A 235 -5.34 -9.43 12.33
C SER A 235 -4.06 -10.24 12.55
N HIS A 236 -2.91 -9.64 12.27
CA HIS A 236 -1.57 -10.24 12.39
C HIS A 236 -1.42 -11.56 11.62
N THR A 237 -2.15 -11.71 10.51
CA THR A 237 -2.15 -12.95 9.73
C THR A 237 -0.82 -13.11 9.01
N PHE A 238 -0.10 -14.21 9.29
CA PHE A 238 1.07 -14.59 8.53
C PHE A 238 0.67 -15.30 7.24
N MET A 239 1.15 -14.78 6.10
CA MET A 239 0.88 -15.36 4.79
C MET A 239 2.20 -15.60 4.06
N LYS A 240 2.37 -16.78 3.45
CA LYS A 240 3.51 -17.07 2.58
C LYS A 240 3.29 -16.54 1.15
N THR A 241 2.04 -16.56 0.70
CA THR A 241 1.59 -16.10 -0.61
C THR A 241 0.27 -15.35 -0.43
N PRO A 242 -0.07 -14.40 -1.32
CA PRO A 242 -1.37 -13.73 -1.29
C PRO A 242 -2.50 -14.73 -1.48
N SER A 243 -3.66 -14.44 -0.87
CA SER A 243 -4.92 -15.09 -1.22
C SER A 243 -5.49 -14.42 -2.46
N ILE A 244 -6.05 -15.19 -3.38
CA ILE A 244 -6.73 -14.67 -4.58
C ILE A 244 -8.23 -14.85 -4.39
N ARG A 245 -9.00 -13.78 -4.58
CA ARG A 245 -10.46 -13.77 -4.55
C ARG A 245 -11.02 -13.24 -5.86
N LYS A 246 -12.20 -13.72 -6.24
CA LYS A 246 -12.99 -13.18 -7.34
C LYS A 246 -13.86 -12.06 -6.78
N ASN A 247 -13.78 -10.89 -7.39
CA ASN A 247 -14.68 -9.79 -7.07
C ASN A 247 -16.00 -9.91 -7.84
N ILE A 248 -16.90 -8.94 -7.70
CA ILE A 248 -18.23 -9.02 -8.33
C ILE A 248 -18.18 -8.95 -9.87
N ASP A 249 -17.05 -8.50 -10.43
CA ASP A 249 -16.78 -8.45 -11.88
C ASP A 249 -16.02 -9.71 -12.36
N GLU A 250 -15.88 -10.75 -11.52
CA GLU A 250 -15.11 -11.98 -11.77
C GLU A 250 -13.60 -11.75 -12.03
N ASN A 251 -13.10 -10.58 -11.65
CA ASN A 251 -11.68 -10.24 -11.69
C ASN A 251 -10.96 -10.75 -10.44
N ASP A 252 -9.68 -11.12 -10.60
CA ASP A 252 -8.83 -11.53 -9.48
C ASP A 252 -8.43 -10.32 -8.63
N VAL A 253 -8.59 -10.45 -7.32
CA VAL A 253 -8.13 -9.50 -6.30
C VAL A 253 -7.20 -10.23 -5.35
N LEU A 254 -5.98 -9.72 -5.22
CA LEU A 254 -5.00 -10.27 -4.29
C LEU A 254 -5.21 -9.68 -2.91
N VAL A 255 -5.15 -10.51 -1.86
CA VAL A 255 -5.19 -10.07 -0.46
C VAL A 255 -3.93 -10.58 0.23
N PHE A 256 -3.16 -9.69 0.87
CA PHE A 256 -1.89 -10.07 1.51
C PHE A 256 -1.59 -9.34 2.82
N GLN A 257 -1.03 -10.09 3.78
CA GLN A 257 -0.56 -9.62 5.08
C GLN A 257 0.80 -10.21 5.46
N THR A 258 1.50 -9.57 6.39
CA THR A 258 2.89 -9.89 6.76
C THR A 258 3.06 -10.26 8.23
N ASN A 259 2.02 -10.79 8.88
CA ASN A 259 1.95 -10.96 10.33
C ASN A 259 1.99 -9.60 11.04
N GLY A 260 3.06 -9.28 11.77
CA GLY A 260 3.19 -8.06 12.55
C GLY A 260 4.57 -7.96 13.18
N ARG A 261 4.75 -6.96 14.03
CA ARG A 261 5.99 -6.66 14.78
C ARG A 261 7.20 -6.45 13.88
N GLY A 262 6.99 -6.04 12.62
CA GLY A 262 8.05 -5.73 11.67
C GLY A 262 9.01 -6.89 11.36
N VAL A 263 8.57 -8.13 11.58
CA VAL A 263 9.40 -9.33 11.37
C VAL A 263 9.55 -9.66 9.88
N TYR A 264 8.50 -9.44 9.10
CA TYR A 264 8.45 -9.73 7.68
C TYR A 264 8.20 -8.45 6.88
N VAL A 265 8.66 -8.45 5.63
CA VAL A 265 8.31 -7.47 4.60
C VAL A 265 7.73 -8.28 3.45
N GLY A 266 6.46 -8.04 3.12
CA GLY A 266 5.78 -8.67 2.01
C GLY A 266 6.34 -8.13 0.70
N ARG A 267 6.39 -8.99 -0.33
CA ARG A 267 6.83 -8.63 -1.67
C ARG A 267 5.87 -9.21 -2.69
N ILE A 268 5.40 -8.37 -3.60
CA ILE A 268 4.59 -8.74 -4.76
C ILE A 268 5.28 -8.16 -6.01
N ASP A 269 5.63 -9.03 -6.95
CA ASP A 269 6.19 -8.62 -8.24
C ASP A 269 5.04 -8.55 -9.25
N VAL A 270 4.60 -7.33 -9.60
CA VAL A 270 3.49 -7.09 -10.51
C VAL A 270 4.01 -6.89 -11.92
N LYS A 271 3.47 -7.67 -12.86
CA LYS A 271 3.72 -7.53 -14.30
C LYS A 271 2.43 -7.13 -14.99
N LEU A 272 2.41 -5.94 -15.57
CA LEU A 272 1.27 -5.42 -16.32
C LEU A 272 1.54 -5.55 -17.81
N GLU A 273 0.68 -6.31 -18.48
CA GLU A 273 0.63 -6.40 -19.92
C GLU A 273 -0.33 -5.33 -20.45
N LYS A 274 0.16 -4.49 -21.37
CA LYS A 274 -0.70 -3.52 -22.03
C LYS A 274 -1.52 -4.28 -23.07
N VAL A 275 -2.75 -4.66 -22.73
CA VAL A 275 -3.70 -5.18 -23.74
C VAL A 275 -3.98 -4.04 -24.71
N LYS A 276 -3.64 -4.24 -25.99
CA LYS A 276 -3.88 -3.28 -27.08
C LYS A 276 -5.35 -3.30 -27.47
#